data_AF-A0A0F9TX77-F1
#
_entry.id   AF-A0A0F9TX77-F1
#
_cell.length_a   1.000
_cell.length_b   1.000
_cell.length_c   1.000
_cell.angle_alpha   90.00
_cell.angle_beta   90.00
_cell.angle_gamma   90.00
#
_symmetry.space_group_name_H-M   'P 1'
#
loop_
_entity.id
_entity.type
_entity.pdbx_description
1 polymer ?
#
loop_
_entity_poly.entity_id
_entity_poly.type
_entity_poly.pdbx_seq_one_letter_code
_entity_poly.pdbx_strand_id
1 'polypeptide(L)'
;MTEWSEIGKVWVDSGQIAIADPCYLLSRKEYQETFVKNYQKQPHEFKRGVVTNGWGGDGNFPVLVKKNKDGLITEMRIILDRGSPEYRGVTE
;
A
#
# COMPACT_ATOMS: atom_id res chain seq x y z
N MET A 1 -5.69 4.18 22.81
CA MET A 1 -5.09 3.10 22.00
C MET A 1 -4.91 3.66 20.59
N THR A 2 -3.87 3.29 19.87
CA THR A 2 -3.72 3.67 18.45
C THR A 2 -4.73 2.89 17.64
N GLU A 3 -5.90 3.49 17.41
CA GLU A 3 -7.02 2.89 16.68
C GLU A 3 -6.75 2.88 15.18
N TRP A 4 -7.20 1.81 14.52
CA TRP A 4 -7.25 1.73 13.07
C TRP A 4 -8.47 2.48 12.58
N SER A 5 -8.29 3.29 11.54
CA SER A 5 -9.38 4.04 10.90
C SER A 5 -9.37 3.79 9.40
N GLU A 6 -10.55 3.57 8.81
CA GLU A 6 -10.70 3.57 7.35
C GLU A 6 -10.50 4.99 6.83
N ILE A 7 -9.66 5.13 5.81
CA ILE A 7 -9.44 6.40 5.12
C ILE A 7 -9.87 6.38 3.65
N GLY A 8 -10.34 5.23 3.17
CA GLY A 8 -10.81 5.06 1.81
C GLY A 8 -10.72 3.62 1.36
N LYS A 9 -10.84 3.44 0.05
CA LYS A 9 -10.85 2.13 -0.61
C LYS A 9 -9.89 2.12 -1.78
N VAL A 10 -9.24 0.99 -2.02
CA VAL A 10 -8.46 0.73 -3.23
C VAL A 10 -9.22 -0.22 -4.12
N TRP A 11 -9.26 0.07 -5.41
CA TRP A 11 -9.81 -0.82 -6.42
C TRP A 11 -8.71 -1.76 -6.89
N VAL A 12 -8.97 -3.05 -6.81
CA VAL A 12 -8.06 -4.12 -7.20
C VAL A 12 -8.69 -4.81 -8.41
N ASP A 13 -7.91 -4.89 -9.47
CA ASP A 13 -8.21 -5.59 -10.71
C ASP A 13 -7.21 -6.75 -10.84
N SER A 14 -7.66 -7.91 -11.31
CA SER A 14 -6.96 -9.21 -11.33
C SER A 14 -6.51 -9.77 -9.97
N GLY A 15 -7.06 -9.27 -8.84
CA GLY A 15 -6.69 -9.72 -7.48
C GLY A 15 -5.28 -9.30 -7.01
N GLN A 16 -4.65 -8.34 -7.70
CA GLN A 16 -3.27 -7.94 -7.46
C GLN A 16 -3.15 -6.45 -7.10
N ILE A 17 -2.30 -6.13 -6.12
CA ILE A 17 -1.90 -4.75 -5.83
C ILE A 17 -0.44 -4.57 -6.16
N ALA A 18 -0.14 -3.62 -7.05
CA ALA A 18 1.21 -3.18 -7.35
C ALA A 18 1.51 -1.89 -6.57
N ILE A 19 2.44 -1.97 -5.62
CA ILE A 19 2.99 -0.78 -4.95
C ILE A 19 4.27 -0.42 -5.69
N ALA A 20 4.27 0.69 -6.42
CA ALA A 20 5.42 1.16 -7.18
C ALA A 20 5.83 2.57 -6.74
N ASP A 21 6.52 2.64 -5.61
CA ASP A 21 7.31 3.80 -5.27
C ASP A 21 8.71 3.33 -4.81
N PRO A 22 9.76 3.61 -5.60
CA PRO A 22 11.12 3.24 -5.22
C PRO A 22 11.58 3.94 -3.94
N CYS A 23 10.98 5.07 -3.51
CA CYS A 23 11.30 5.75 -2.25
C CYS A 23 11.10 4.86 -1.02
N TYR A 24 10.16 3.92 -1.08
CA TYR A 24 9.75 3.11 0.06
C TYR A 24 10.18 1.65 -0.04
N LEU A 25 10.62 1.20 -1.22
CA LEU A 25 11.06 -0.17 -1.46
C LEU A 25 12.59 -0.32 -1.44
N LEU A 26 13.32 0.79 -1.51
CA LEU A 26 14.78 0.81 -1.54
C LEU A 26 15.36 1.35 -0.25
N SER A 27 16.55 0.89 0.11
CA SER A 27 17.34 1.60 1.11
C SER A 27 17.63 3.04 0.64
N ARG A 28 17.88 3.95 1.59
CA ARG A 28 18.19 5.36 1.28
C ARG A 28 19.36 5.50 0.30
N LYS A 29 20.37 4.62 0.41
CA LYS A 29 21.53 4.62 -0.49
C LYS A 29 21.11 4.22 -1.91
N GLU A 30 20.41 3.11 -2.05
CA GLU A 30 19.94 2.64 -3.35
C GLU A 30 18.99 3.65 -4.00
N TYR A 31 18.09 4.26 -3.23
CA TYR A 31 17.19 5.31 -3.70
C TYR A 31 17.97 6.52 -4.25
N GLN A 32 18.97 7.02 -3.53
CA GLN A 32 19.82 8.14 -3.98
C GLN A 32 20.61 7.79 -5.24
N GLU A 33 21.16 6.58 -5.31
CA GLU A 33 21.97 6.12 -6.43
C GLU A 33 21.15 5.88 -7.69
N THR A 34 19.92 5.36 -7.57
CA THR A 34 19.11 4.99 -8.74
C THR A 34 18.08 6.04 -9.12
N PHE A 35 17.33 6.60 -8.16
CA PHE A 35 16.16 7.42 -8.46
C PHE A 35 16.54 8.91 -8.50
N VAL A 36 17.17 9.44 -7.45
CA VAL A 36 17.54 10.87 -7.39
C VAL A 36 18.49 11.25 -8.52
N LYS A 37 19.50 10.43 -8.79
CA LYS A 37 20.49 10.70 -9.85
C LYS A 37 19.94 10.53 -11.27
N ASN A 38 18.90 9.72 -11.48
CA ASN A 38 18.38 9.38 -12.81
C ASN A 38 16.91 9.76 -13.01
N TYR A 39 16.34 10.59 -12.14
CA TYR A 39 14.91 10.89 -12.10
C TYR A 39 14.35 11.37 -13.45
N GLN A 40 15.13 12.15 -14.19
CA GLN A 40 14.73 12.67 -15.51
C GLN A 40 14.95 11.70 -16.68
N LYS A 41 15.62 10.56 -16.45
CA LYS A 41 16.10 9.65 -17.51
C LYS A 41 15.48 8.25 -17.47
N GLN A 42 14.73 7.91 -16.43
CA GLN A 42 14.08 6.60 -16.37
C GLN A 42 12.61 6.74 -16.77
N PRO A 43 12.12 6.02 -17.80
CA PRO A 43 10.69 5.79 -17.92
C PRO A 43 10.20 5.17 -16.61
N HIS A 44 8.98 5.49 -16.18
CA HIS A 44 8.37 5.00 -14.95
C HIS A 44 8.23 3.46 -14.97
N GLU A 45 9.33 2.75 -14.82
CA GLU A 45 9.40 1.30 -14.86
C GLU A 45 9.05 0.73 -13.48
N PHE A 46 8.01 -0.08 -13.44
CA PHE A 46 7.55 -0.86 -12.28
C PHE A 46 8.55 -1.92 -11.79
N LYS A 47 9.83 -1.87 -12.18
CA LYS A 47 10.85 -2.90 -11.94
C LYS A 47 11.13 -3.22 -10.47
N ARG A 48 10.63 -2.40 -9.54
CA ARG A 48 10.86 -2.55 -8.09
C ARG A 48 9.58 -2.69 -7.31
N GLY A 49 8.43 -2.84 -7.98
CA GLY A 49 7.15 -2.97 -7.28
C GLY A 49 7.01 -4.30 -6.56
N VAL A 50 6.29 -4.29 -5.44
CA VAL A 50 5.81 -5.50 -4.79
C VAL A 50 4.41 -5.77 -5.31
N VAL A 51 4.19 -6.98 -5.82
CA VAL A 51 2.86 -7.48 -6.17
C VAL A 51 2.41 -8.40 -5.05
N THR A 52 1.34 -8.02 -4.35
CA THR A 52 0.67 -8.92 -3.42
C THR A 52 -0.54 -9.54 -4.13
N ASN A 53 -0.66 -10.86 -4.02
CA ASN A 53 -1.82 -11.59 -4.52
C ASN A 53 -2.69 -11.99 -3.32
N GLY A 54 -3.91 -11.47 -3.29
CA GLY A 54 -4.95 -11.97 -2.40
C GLY A 54 -5.85 -12.91 -3.20
N TRP A 55 -6.16 -14.09 -2.67
CA TRP A 55 -7.14 -15.01 -3.26
C TRP A 55 -8.56 -14.40 -3.44
N GLY A 56 -8.76 -13.13 -3.06
CA GLY A 56 -10.04 -12.41 -3.03
C GLY A 56 -10.53 -11.82 -4.35
N GLY A 57 -9.79 -11.97 -5.45
CA GLY A 57 -10.20 -11.50 -6.79
C GLY A 57 -10.39 -9.98 -6.89
N ASP A 58 -11.18 -9.55 -7.87
CA ASP A 58 -11.43 -8.13 -8.17
C ASP A 58 -12.38 -7.48 -7.16
N GLY A 59 -12.18 -6.18 -6.91
CA GLY A 59 -13.14 -5.39 -6.16
C GLY A 59 -12.51 -4.24 -5.37
N ASN A 60 -13.29 -3.71 -4.43
CA ASN A 60 -12.93 -2.56 -3.61
C ASN A 60 -12.58 -3.00 -2.18
N PHE A 61 -11.34 -2.76 -1.78
CA PHE A 61 -10.81 -3.19 -0.48
C PHE A 61 -10.53 -1.99 0.42
N PRO A 62 -10.86 -2.06 1.73
CA PRO A 62 -10.66 -0.93 2.64
C PRO A 62 -9.18 -0.68 2.89
N VAL A 63 -8.82 0.61 2.96
CA VAL A 63 -7.50 1.09 3.36
C VAL A 63 -7.60 1.60 4.78
N LEU A 64 -6.92 0.91 5.69
CA LEU A 64 -6.86 1.27 7.10
C LEU A 64 -5.53 1.94 7.42
N VAL A 65 -5.56 2.96 8.28
CA VAL A 65 -4.35 3.56 8.83
C VAL A 65 -4.38 3.64 10.33
N LYS A 66 -3.18 3.59 10.90
CA LYS A 66 -2.91 3.84 12.30
C LYS A 66 -2.14 5.14 12.42
N LYS A 67 -2.66 6.07 13.21
CA LYS A 67 -2.03 7.39 13.44
C LYS A 67 -1.35 7.46 14.80
N ASN A 68 -0.25 8.19 14.91
CA ASN A 68 0.36 8.53 16.20
C ASN A 68 -0.45 9.64 16.91
N LYS A 69 0.02 10.08 18.09
CA LYS A 69 -0.65 11.14 18.89
C LYS A 69 -0.74 12.49 18.16
N ASP A 70 0.15 12.73 17.20
CA ASP A 70 0.20 13.96 16.41
C ASP A 70 -0.65 13.87 15.13
N GLY A 71 -1.36 12.75 14.93
CA GLY A 71 -2.19 12.51 13.74
C GLY A 71 -1.41 12.02 12.52
N LEU A 72 -0.10 11.76 12.63
CA LEU A 72 0.72 11.25 11.52
C LEU A 72 0.46 9.76 11.30
N ILE A 73 0.31 9.36 10.03
CA ILE A 73 0.15 7.96 9.64
C ILE A 73 1.47 7.21 9.92
N THR A 74 1.37 6.13 10.67
CA THR A 74 2.51 5.28 11.07
C THR A 74 2.45 3.90 10.44
N GLU A 75 1.26 3.39 10.15
CA GLU A 75 1.05 2.13 9.45
C GLU A 75 -0.17 2.27 8.52
N MET A 76 -0.13 1.56 7.39
CA MET A 76 -1.24 1.42 6.45
C MET A 76 -1.46 -0.07 6.17
N ARG A 77 -2.71 -0.49 6.05
CA ARG A 77 -3.10 -1.87 5.74
C ARG A 77 -4.20 -1.88 4.69
N ILE A 78 -4.12 -2.85 3.79
CA ILE A 78 -5.18 -3.20 2.85
C ILE A 78 -5.55 -4.64 3.15
N ILE A 79 -6.80 -4.88 3.54
CA ILE A 79 -7.26 -6.22 3.92
C ILE A 79 -7.85 -6.88 2.68
N LEU A 80 -7.16 -7.87 2.12
CA LEU A 80 -7.58 -8.58 0.91
C LEU A 80 -8.46 -9.81 1.20
N ASP A 81 -8.47 -10.30 2.44
CA ASP A 81 -9.33 -11.41 2.87
C ASP A 81 -10.69 -10.89 3.34
N ARG A 82 -11.72 -11.06 2.52
CA ARG A 82 -13.11 -10.64 2.84
C ARG A 82 -13.75 -11.46 3.95
N GLY A 83 -13.21 -12.66 4.23
CA GLY A 83 -13.68 -13.53 5.31
C GLY A 83 -13.18 -13.08 6.68
N SER A 84 -12.15 -12.24 6.72
CA SER A 84 -11.49 -11.86 7.96
C SER A 84 -12.38 -10.96 8.83
N PRO A 85 -12.34 -11.10 10.17
CA PRO A 85 -13.08 -10.21 11.08
C PRO A 85 -12.74 -8.73 10.88
N GLU A 86 -11.48 -8.45 10.55
CA GLU A 86 -10.98 -7.10 10.31
C GLU A 86 -11.57 -6.48 9.05
N TYR A 87 -11.89 -7.28 8.01
CA TYR A 87 -12.61 -6.80 6.84
C TYR A 87 -14.06 -6.47 7.19
N ARG A 88 -14.75 -7.40 7.88
CA ARG A 88 -16.18 -7.27 8.19
C ARG A 88 -16.49 -6.12 9.13
N GLY A 89 -15.69 -5.95 10.19
CA GLY A 89 -15.86 -4.87 11.17
C GLY A 89 -15.62 -3.46 10.63
N VAL A 90 -15.23 -3.33 9.35
CA VAL A 90 -15.06 -2.05 8.64
C VAL A 90 -16.22 -1.81 7.66
N THR A 91 -16.84 -2.88 7.15
CA THR A 91 -17.88 -2.79 6.12
C THR A 91 -19.32 -2.85 6.65
N GLU A 92 -19.51 -3.12 7.94
CA GLU A 92 -20.79 -3.05 8.66
C GLU A 92 -21.03 -1.66 9.26
#